data_AF-D4D2F0-F1
#
_entry.id   AF-D4D2F0-F1
#
_cell.length_a   1.000
_cell.length_b   1.000
_cell.length_c   1.000
_cell.angle_alpha   90.00
_cell.angle_beta   90.00
_cell.angle_gamma   90.00
#
_symmetry.space_group_name_H-M   'P 1'
#
loop_
_entity.id
_entity.type
_entity.pdbx_description
1 polymer ?
#
loop_
_entity_poly.entity_id
_entity_poly.type
_entity_poly.pdbx_seq_one_letter_code
_entity_poly.pdbx_strand_id
1 'polypeptide(L)'
;MSKVCHGTLWKRVLPGYSINARSSKRTSLYLWKILATAYPAEFNQISHRYLLKPTSKKMAVANYLKLLTSVSVDWTAVVSLSVELFEPHEFLAVAKVRNLIGLEIRTQPKRTAFGYEATVSISDRVIKGWSEQALTGQAFEHLRILVLRLQTSLTEHMFAYLNAFSTLKAFIIQGCPRLCSKEARELAEQHGWEPVVVRYSDHSLYRTIVDMGSQLDSQTQDSRLTCIDSLPVVDFSLHCRNPKSLYPEEQILFRRKYQAPDHLSLQDQKAQKTHNDSDMAPSKPDLKQNKRVVRESCTKDMKDLLDQFKYDSP
;
A
#
# COMPACT_ATOMS: atom_id res chain seq x y z
N MET A 1 -0.52 10.59 58.07
CA MET A 1 -1.82 10.82 57.39
C MET A 1 -1.63 11.87 56.31
N SER A 2 -2.13 11.60 55.10
CA SER A 2 -2.37 12.54 53.97
C SER A 2 -1.19 13.32 53.37
N LYS A 3 -1.16 13.74 52.10
CA LYS A 3 -1.75 13.37 50.79
C LYS A 3 -1.36 14.55 49.86
N VAL A 4 -1.08 14.26 48.57
CA VAL A 4 -1.30 15.14 47.37
C VAL A 4 -0.35 16.36 47.25
N CYS A 5 0.59 16.41 46.29
CA CYS A 5 0.53 16.56 44.80
C CYS A 5 0.37 18.00 44.26
N HIS A 6 1.19 18.25 43.21
CA HIS A 6 0.94 18.99 41.96
C HIS A 6 1.31 20.48 41.78
N GLY A 7 1.94 20.71 40.61
CA GLY A 7 1.95 21.96 39.82
C GLY A 7 3.31 22.67 39.88
N THR A 8 3.95 23.16 38.81
CA THR A 8 3.43 23.79 37.58
C THR A 8 4.61 24.03 36.61
N LEU A 9 4.29 24.45 35.38
CA LEU A 9 5.12 24.76 34.21
C LEU A 9 5.40 23.51 33.35
N TRP A 10 4.84 23.35 32.15
CA TRP A 10 4.69 24.34 31.08
C TRP A 10 3.31 24.26 30.42
N LYS A 11 2.68 25.42 30.21
CA LYS A 11 1.44 25.60 29.45
C LYS A 11 1.63 26.77 28.47
N ARG A 12 1.09 26.60 27.25
CA ARG A 12 0.98 27.52 26.09
C ARG A 12 2.23 27.50 25.20
N VAL A 13 2.14 27.24 23.90
CA VAL A 13 1.23 27.84 22.90
C VAL A 13 0.87 26.83 21.78
N LEU A 14 -0.43 26.75 21.45
CA LEU A 14 -1.07 26.61 20.12
C LEU A 14 -2.43 25.86 20.25
N PRO A 15 -3.55 26.39 19.72
CA PRO A 15 -4.88 25.87 19.98
C PRO A 15 -5.32 24.79 18.97
N GLY A 16 -6.05 23.79 19.47
CA GLY A 16 -7.00 23.03 18.65
C GLY A 16 -6.47 21.78 17.94
N TYR A 17 -6.02 20.77 18.69
CA TYR A 17 -5.84 19.42 18.14
C TYR A 17 -6.53 18.38 19.02
N SER A 18 -7.75 18.01 18.65
CA SER A 18 -8.33 16.72 19.06
C SER A 18 -8.02 15.73 17.95
N ILE A 19 -6.93 14.98 18.12
CA ILE A 19 -6.61 13.81 17.31
C ILE A 19 -6.90 12.61 18.20
N ASN A 20 -8.07 12.01 18.02
CA ASN A 20 -8.41 10.74 18.66
C ASN A 20 -7.64 9.61 17.98
N ALA A 21 -6.38 9.41 18.39
CA ALA A 21 -5.58 8.24 18.09
C ALA A 21 -5.49 7.37 19.36
N ARG A 22 -6.04 6.15 19.29
CA ARG A 22 -5.96 5.12 20.34
C ARG A 22 -4.82 4.13 20.07
N SER A 23 -3.66 4.66 19.70
CA SER A 23 -2.38 3.94 19.75
C SER A 23 -1.33 4.98 20.15
N SER A 24 -0.86 4.96 21.40
CA SER A 24 0.15 5.88 21.97
C SER A 24 0.01 7.35 21.56
N LYS A 25 -0.57 8.18 22.43
CA LYS A 25 -0.70 9.64 22.27
C LYS A 25 0.64 10.41 22.09
N ARG A 26 1.80 9.75 21.92
CA ARG A 26 3.12 10.40 21.97
C ARG A 26 4.08 10.10 20.81
N THR A 27 3.81 9.12 19.96
CA THR A 27 4.75 8.82 18.86
C THR A 27 4.29 9.43 17.55
N SER A 28 5.00 10.49 17.13
CA SER A 28 4.83 11.04 15.79
C SER A 28 5.26 10.01 14.72
N LEU A 29 4.63 10.05 13.54
CA LEU A 29 5.05 9.23 12.39
C LEU A 29 6.55 9.36 12.13
N TYR A 30 7.10 10.55 12.35
CA TYR A 30 8.52 10.83 12.22
C TYR A 30 9.38 9.97 13.15
N LEU A 31 9.05 9.92 14.45
CA LEU A 31 9.79 9.09 15.41
C LEU A 31 9.61 7.60 15.12
N TRP A 32 8.40 7.18 14.76
CA TRP A 32 8.14 5.79 14.39
C TRP A 32 9.01 5.36 13.20
N LYS A 33 9.12 6.22 12.16
CA LYS A 33 9.98 5.95 11.00
C LYS A 33 11.46 5.86 11.35
N ILE A 34 11.95 6.73 12.23
CA ILE A 34 13.36 6.68 12.67
C ILE A 34 13.67 5.31 13.27
N LEU A 35 12.80 4.83 14.17
CA LEU A 35 13.01 3.56 14.86
C LEU A 35 12.83 2.37 13.92
N ALA A 36 11.80 2.39 13.06
CA ALA A 36 11.60 1.38 12.03
C ALA A 36 12.77 1.29 11.05
N THR A 37 13.42 2.42 10.75
CA THR A 37 14.61 2.46 9.88
C THR A 37 15.88 2.00 10.60
N ALA A 38 16.06 2.39 11.87
CA ALA A 38 17.27 2.09 12.62
C ALA A 38 17.31 0.64 13.13
N TYR A 39 16.15 0.06 13.46
CA TYR A 39 16.01 -1.25 14.10
C TYR A 39 14.84 -2.05 13.51
N PRO A 40 14.82 -2.36 12.21
CA PRO A 40 13.64 -2.91 11.54
C PRO A 40 13.18 -4.24 12.16
N ALA A 41 14.08 -5.13 12.55
CA ALA A 41 13.70 -6.44 13.10
C ALA A 41 13.18 -6.34 14.55
N GLU A 42 13.91 -5.63 15.42
CA GLU A 42 13.59 -5.48 16.84
C GLU A 42 12.37 -4.58 17.03
N PHE A 43 12.30 -3.47 16.30
CA PHE A 43 11.19 -2.55 16.37
C PHE A 43 9.91 -3.16 15.81
N ASN A 44 10.01 -4.04 14.82
CA ASN A 44 8.85 -4.77 14.30
C ASN A 44 8.17 -5.64 15.37
N GLN A 45 8.93 -6.22 16.31
CA GLN A 45 8.38 -6.98 17.42
C GLN A 45 7.67 -6.10 18.46
N ILE A 46 8.02 -4.81 18.52
CA ILE A 46 7.52 -3.87 19.53
C ILE A 46 6.34 -3.06 19.00
N SER A 47 6.48 -2.51 17.78
CA SER A 47 5.51 -1.63 17.14
C SER A 47 5.41 -1.96 15.65
N HIS A 48 4.93 -3.17 15.38
CA HIS A 48 4.72 -3.68 14.03
C HIS A 48 3.89 -2.72 13.15
N ARG A 49 2.84 -2.09 13.69
CA ARG A 49 1.89 -1.29 12.90
C ARG A 49 1.77 0.14 13.41
N TYR A 50 1.92 1.11 12.51
CA TYR A 50 1.54 2.50 12.73
C TYR A 50 0.28 2.84 11.93
N LEU A 51 -0.81 3.18 12.62
CA LEU A 51 -2.06 3.57 11.99
C LEU A 51 -2.09 5.10 11.71
N LEU A 52 -2.08 5.48 10.44
CA LEU A 52 -2.22 6.87 10.00
C LEU A 52 -3.54 7.07 9.26
N LYS A 53 -4.52 7.65 9.94
CA LYS A 53 -5.86 7.90 9.39
C LYS A 53 -6.25 9.38 9.51
N PRO A 54 -5.86 10.24 8.56
CA PRO A 54 -6.35 11.61 8.51
C PRO A 54 -7.89 11.63 8.39
N THR A 55 -8.54 12.52 9.13
CA THR A 55 -10.00 12.67 9.10
C THR A 55 -10.50 13.34 7.81
N SER A 56 -9.63 14.09 7.13
CA SER A 56 -9.91 14.79 5.88
C SER A 56 -8.62 15.02 5.09
N LYS A 57 -8.73 15.33 3.79
CA LYS A 57 -7.62 15.78 2.95
C LYS A 57 -7.20 17.18 3.41
N LYS A 58 -6.07 17.27 4.10
CA LYS A 58 -5.49 18.53 4.63
C LYS A 58 -4.33 19.06 3.80
N MET A 59 -3.83 18.27 2.86
CA MET A 59 -2.71 18.61 1.98
C MET A 59 -2.88 17.92 0.62
N ALA A 60 -2.09 18.34 -0.37
CA ALA A 60 -2.03 17.66 -1.66
C ALA A 60 -1.67 16.17 -1.50
N VAL A 61 -2.20 15.33 -2.38
CA VAL A 61 -1.97 13.86 -2.35
C VAL A 61 -0.49 13.54 -2.38
N ALA A 62 0.27 14.22 -3.23
CA ALA A 62 1.71 14.02 -3.36
C ALA A 62 2.45 14.15 -2.02
N ASN A 63 1.99 15.04 -1.13
CA ASN A 63 2.59 15.19 0.20
C ASN A 63 2.27 14.01 1.12
N TYR A 64 1.06 13.46 1.05
CA TYR A 64 0.74 12.21 1.75
C TYR A 64 1.60 11.06 1.23
N LEU A 65 1.72 10.88 -0.09
CA LEU A 65 2.52 9.80 -0.68
C LEU A 65 4.01 9.93 -0.30
N LYS A 66 4.55 11.16 -0.25
CA LYS A 66 5.91 11.42 0.25
C LYS A 66 6.07 11.01 1.72
N LEU A 67 5.05 11.21 2.55
CA LEU A 67 5.03 10.73 3.93
C LEU A 67 4.92 9.20 4.03
N LEU A 68 4.56 8.49 2.98
CA LEU A 68 4.42 7.03 2.97
C LEU A 68 5.58 6.32 2.28
N THR A 69 6.48 7.07 1.66
CA THR A 69 7.63 6.52 0.93
C THR A 69 8.80 6.26 1.88
N SER A 70 9.34 5.04 1.81
CA SER A 70 10.66 4.65 2.32
C SER A 70 11.57 4.37 1.14
N VAL A 71 12.70 5.09 1.05
CA VAL A 71 13.65 4.94 -0.08
C VAL A 71 14.42 3.62 0.02
N SER A 72 14.80 3.24 1.24
CA SER A 72 15.57 2.03 1.53
C SER A 72 14.69 0.81 1.87
N VAL A 73 13.36 0.99 1.89
CA VAL A 73 12.38 -0.08 2.13
C VAL A 73 12.53 -0.76 3.52
N ASP A 74 12.99 -0.01 4.53
CA ASP A 74 13.13 -0.55 5.91
C ASP A 74 11.77 -0.77 6.62
N TRP A 75 10.69 -0.27 6.04
CA TRP A 75 9.32 -0.43 6.50
C TRP A 75 8.38 -0.34 5.30
N THR A 76 7.22 -0.97 5.41
CA THR A 76 6.26 -1.11 4.32
C THR A 76 5.03 -0.22 4.50
N ALA A 77 4.32 0.03 3.40
CA ALA A 77 3.09 0.82 3.39
C ALA A 77 1.90 -0.02 2.90
N VAL A 78 0.80 0.08 3.63
CA VAL A 78 -0.53 -0.37 3.22
C VAL A 78 -1.40 0.87 3.10
N VAL A 79 -2.00 1.08 1.93
CA VAL A 79 -2.61 2.36 1.57
C VAL A 79 -4.03 2.15 1.07
N SER A 80 -5.00 2.75 1.75
CA SER A 80 -6.41 2.81 1.34
C SER A 80 -6.79 4.23 0.94
N LEU A 81 -7.26 4.42 -0.31
CA LEU A 81 -7.57 5.72 -0.90
C LEU A 81 -9.00 5.78 -1.42
N SER A 82 -9.66 6.92 -1.18
CA SER A 82 -10.98 7.20 -1.76
C SER A 82 -10.86 7.97 -3.07
N VAL A 83 -11.55 7.54 -4.12
CA VAL A 83 -11.46 8.18 -5.45
C VAL A 83 -11.82 9.66 -5.42
N GLU A 84 -12.78 10.06 -4.59
CA GLU A 84 -13.30 11.43 -4.49
C GLU A 84 -12.30 12.45 -3.96
N LEU A 85 -11.20 11.99 -3.37
CA LEU A 85 -10.19 12.85 -2.77
C LEU A 85 -9.02 13.12 -3.73
N PHE A 86 -9.06 12.59 -4.94
CA PHE A 86 -7.94 12.53 -5.87
C PHE A 86 -8.40 12.94 -7.27
N GLU A 87 -7.56 13.73 -7.94
CA GLU A 87 -7.68 13.87 -9.39
C GLU A 87 -7.17 12.60 -10.10
N PRO A 88 -7.69 12.26 -11.29
CA PRO A 88 -7.29 11.04 -12.00
C PRO A 88 -5.77 10.89 -12.20
N HIS A 89 -5.05 11.99 -12.45
CA HIS A 89 -3.60 11.98 -12.63
C HIS A 89 -2.83 11.78 -11.30
N GLU A 90 -3.41 12.16 -10.16
CA GLU A 90 -2.79 11.94 -8.84
C GLU A 90 -2.69 10.44 -8.52
N PHE A 91 -3.56 9.59 -9.07
CA PHE A 91 -3.46 8.14 -8.94
C PHE A 91 -2.20 7.56 -9.58
N LEU A 92 -1.70 8.16 -10.67
CA LEU A 92 -0.46 7.71 -11.29
C LEU A 92 0.75 7.87 -10.37
N ALA A 93 0.71 8.83 -9.44
CA ALA A 93 1.80 9.06 -8.48
C ALA A 93 1.84 8.00 -7.36
N VAL A 94 0.73 7.31 -7.08
CA VAL A 94 0.66 6.24 -6.06
C VAL A 94 1.66 5.12 -6.38
N ALA A 95 1.83 4.83 -7.66
CA ALA A 95 2.75 3.82 -8.17
C ALA A 95 4.21 4.04 -7.75
N LYS A 96 4.60 5.28 -7.42
CA LYS A 96 5.97 5.67 -7.07
C LYS A 96 6.32 5.43 -5.60
N VAL A 97 5.36 5.00 -4.77
CA VAL A 97 5.62 4.63 -3.37
C VAL A 97 6.29 3.25 -3.37
N ARG A 98 7.63 3.22 -3.33
CA ARG A 98 8.43 1.99 -3.53
C ARG A 98 8.11 0.88 -2.53
N ASN A 99 7.96 1.24 -1.27
CA ASN A 99 7.68 0.32 -0.18
C ASN A 99 6.18 -0.04 -0.02
N LEU A 100 5.36 0.23 -1.04
CA LEU A 100 3.94 -0.09 -1.04
C LEU A 100 3.73 -1.60 -1.28
N ILE A 101 3.12 -2.28 -0.31
CA ILE A 101 2.83 -3.73 -0.40
C ILE A 101 1.35 -4.03 -0.62
N GLY A 102 0.47 -3.11 -0.20
CA GLY A 102 -0.97 -3.24 -0.31
C GLY A 102 -1.61 -1.93 -0.71
N LEU A 103 -2.46 -1.95 -1.74
CA LEU A 103 -3.20 -0.79 -2.21
C LEU A 103 -4.69 -1.10 -2.27
N GLU A 104 -5.52 -0.25 -1.67
CA GLU A 104 -6.96 -0.27 -1.83
C GLU A 104 -7.42 1.04 -2.46
N ILE A 105 -8.14 0.93 -3.57
CA ILE A 105 -8.87 2.04 -4.19
C ILE A 105 -10.36 1.78 -3.97
N ARG A 106 -11.02 2.71 -3.29
CA ARG A 106 -12.45 2.61 -3.01
C ARG A 106 -13.19 3.86 -3.47
N THR A 107 -14.39 3.66 -3.99
CA THR A 107 -15.34 4.74 -4.22
C THR A 107 -16.35 4.77 -3.08
N GLN A 108 -16.78 5.96 -2.71
CA GLN A 108 -17.82 6.20 -1.72
C GLN A 108 -19.04 6.78 -2.42
N PRO A 109 -20.16 6.04 -2.42
CA PRO A 109 -21.42 6.58 -2.91
C PRO A 109 -21.78 7.83 -2.09
N LYS A 110 -21.92 8.97 -2.78
CA LYS A 110 -22.47 10.19 -2.17
C LYS A 110 -23.99 10.06 -2.10
N ARG A 111 -24.55 10.22 -0.91
CA ARG A 111 -26.01 10.24 -0.72
C ARG A 111 -26.53 11.62 -1.09
N THR A 112 -27.46 11.68 -2.03
CA THR A 112 -28.20 12.89 -2.40
C THR A 112 -29.66 12.76 -1.97
N ALA A 113 -30.43 13.84 -2.08
CA ALA A 113 -31.87 13.84 -1.81
C ALA A 113 -32.66 12.91 -2.77
N PHE A 114 -32.10 12.62 -3.95
CA PHE A 114 -32.73 11.83 -5.01
C PHE A 114 -32.15 10.41 -5.14
N GLY A 115 -31.30 9.98 -4.20
CA GLY A 115 -30.67 8.67 -4.24
C GLY A 115 -29.17 8.75 -4.02
N TYR A 116 -28.40 8.03 -4.84
CA TYR A 116 -26.94 8.15 -4.86
C TYR A 116 -26.49 8.83 -6.12
N GLU A 117 -25.50 9.71 -5.98
CA GLU A 117 -24.79 10.28 -7.12
C GLU A 117 -24.00 9.20 -7.86
N ALA A 118 -23.75 9.44 -9.16
CA ALA A 118 -22.88 8.59 -9.95
C ALA A 118 -21.54 8.40 -9.24
N THR A 119 -21.14 7.14 -9.08
CA THR A 119 -19.92 6.76 -8.39
C THR A 119 -18.70 7.14 -9.21
N VAL A 120 -17.89 8.09 -8.70
CA VAL A 120 -16.59 8.43 -9.31
C VAL A 120 -15.70 7.21 -9.23
N SER A 121 -15.21 6.69 -10.35
CA SER A 121 -14.36 5.50 -10.38
C SER A 121 -13.10 5.77 -11.19
N ILE A 122 -12.03 5.04 -10.87
CA ILE A 122 -10.87 5.00 -11.75
C ILE A 122 -11.23 4.24 -13.03
N SER A 123 -10.61 4.64 -14.14
CA SER A 123 -10.75 3.96 -15.42
C SER A 123 -9.54 3.08 -15.71
N ASP A 124 -9.67 2.21 -16.71
CA ASP A 124 -8.58 1.40 -17.22
C ASP A 124 -7.33 2.20 -17.59
N ARG A 125 -7.47 3.50 -17.91
CA ARG A 125 -6.33 4.38 -18.19
C ARG A 125 -5.37 4.52 -17.01
N VAL A 126 -5.90 4.50 -15.77
CA VAL A 126 -5.06 4.55 -14.56
C VAL A 126 -4.28 3.25 -14.41
N ILE A 127 -4.95 2.10 -14.57
CA ILE A 127 -4.31 0.78 -14.48
C ILE A 127 -3.27 0.60 -15.62
N LYS A 128 -3.61 1.02 -16.85
CA LYS A 128 -2.69 1.06 -17.99
C LYS A 128 -1.47 1.93 -17.71
N GLY A 129 -1.67 3.14 -17.19
CA GLY A 129 -0.56 4.04 -16.83
C GLY A 129 0.31 3.51 -15.69
N TRP A 130 -0.23 2.71 -14.78
CA TRP A 130 0.57 1.97 -13.81
C TRP A 130 1.34 0.82 -14.46
N SER A 131 0.72 0.09 -15.38
CA SER A 131 1.33 -0.99 -16.15
C SER A 131 2.54 -0.50 -16.96
N GLU A 132 2.38 0.61 -17.69
CA GLU A 132 3.46 1.26 -18.45
C GLU A 132 4.62 1.69 -17.53
N GLN A 133 4.33 2.27 -16.37
CA GLN A 133 5.36 2.60 -15.38
C GLN A 133 6.02 1.34 -14.79
N ALA A 134 5.29 0.23 -14.63
CA ALA A 134 5.83 -1.00 -14.07
C ALA A 134 6.77 -1.69 -15.06
N LEU A 135 6.42 -1.68 -16.36
CA LEU A 135 7.28 -2.18 -17.44
C LEU A 135 8.63 -1.44 -17.53
N THR A 136 8.66 -0.17 -17.12
CA THR A 136 9.91 0.62 -17.04
C THR A 136 10.61 0.54 -15.68
N GLY A 137 10.12 -0.31 -14.76
CA GLY A 137 10.67 -0.47 -13.41
C GLY A 137 10.42 0.73 -12.49
N GLN A 138 9.46 1.59 -12.81
CA GLN A 138 9.16 2.84 -12.10
C GLN A 138 7.92 2.77 -11.20
N ALA A 139 7.17 1.66 -11.25
CA ALA A 139 5.96 1.46 -10.46
C ALA A 139 5.95 0.16 -9.70
N PHE A 140 5.36 0.20 -8.49
CA PHE A 140 4.88 -0.98 -7.77
C PHE A 140 5.92 -2.09 -7.58
N GLU A 141 7.15 -1.71 -7.25
CA GLU A 141 8.28 -2.62 -7.04
C GLU A 141 7.98 -3.73 -5.99
N HIS A 142 7.12 -3.44 -5.01
CA HIS A 142 6.79 -4.37 -3.93
C HIS A 142 5.29 -4.61 -3.74
N LEU A 143 4.44 -4.15 -4.67
CA LEU A 143 2.98 -4.31 -4.55
C LEU A 143 2.62 -5.79 -4.63
N ARG A 144 1.98 -6.33 -3.59
CA ARG A 144 1.55 -7.74 -3.51
C ARG A 144 0.04 -7.89 -3.57
N ILE A 145 -0.69 -6.95 -2.97
CA ILE A 145 -2.14 -7.00 -2.85
C ILE A 145 -2.76 -5.72 -3.40
N LEU A 146 -3.71 -5.87 -4.32
CA LEU A 146 -4.53 -4.77 -4.83
C LEU A 146 -6.01 -5.01 -4.48
N VAL A 147 -6.71 -4.01 -3.97
CA VAL A 147 -8.15 -4.10 -3.66
C VAL A 147 -8.88 -2.98 -4.38
N LEU A 148 -9.88 -3.33 -5.17
CA LEU A 148 -10.68 -2.40 -5.97
C LEU A 148 -12.14 -2.52 -5.54
N ARG A 149 -12.68 -1.45 -4.92
CA ARG A 149 -14.06 -1.44 -4.43
C ARG A 149 -14.88 -0.38 -5.13
N LEU A 150 -16.03 -0.77 -5.65
CA LEU A 150 -16.99 0.11 -6.32
C LEU A 150 -16.41 0.84 -7.54
N GLN A 151 -15.52 0.17 -8.28
CA GLN A 151 -14.89 0.71 -9.49
C GLN A 151 -15.71 0.31 -10.72
N THR A 152 -16.77 1.07 -10.99
CA THR A 152 -17.75 0.75 -12.04
C THR A 152 -17.25 0.97 -13.47
N SER A 153 -16.24 1.84 -13.66
CA SER A 153 -15.65 2.14 -14.98
C SER A 153 -14.51 1.19 -15.39
N LEU A 154 -14.13 0.23 -14.54
CA LEU A 154 -13.11 -0.74 -14.88
C LEU A 154 -13.67 -1.84 -15.77
N THR A 155 -12.83 -2.30 -16.70
CA THR A 155 -13.17 -3.36 -17.64
C THR A 155 -12.19 -4.52 -17.53
N GLU A 156 -12.59 -5.64 -18.10
CA GLU A 156 -11.82 -6.89 -18.17
C GLU A 156 -10.42 -6.71 -18.81
N HIS A 157 -10.17 -5.62 -19.55
CA HIS A 157 -8.83 -5.27 -20.06
C HIS A 157 -7.79 -5.06 -18.94
N MET A 158 -8.23 -4.77 -17.71
CA MET A 158 -7.30 -4.61 -16.60
C MET A 158 -6.46 -5.87 -16.33
N PHE A 159 -6.98 -7.08 -16.63
CA PHE A 159 -6.24 -8.32 -16.38
C PHE A 159 -4.94 -8.40 -17.18
N ALA A 160 -4.93 -7.86 -18.41
CA ALA A 160 -3.73 -7.75 -19.22
C ALA A 160 -2.73 -6.75 -18.61
N TYR A 161 -3.19 -5.60 -18.13
CA TYR A 161 -2.33 -4.58 -17.53
C TYR A 161 -1.69 -5.04 -16.21
N LEU A 162 -2.41 -5.85 -15.42
CA LEU A 162 -1.90 -6.41 -14.17
C LEU A 162 -0.71 -7.38 -14.38
N ASN A 163 -0.49 -7.91 -15.58
CA ASN A 163 0.67 -8.77 -15.86
C ASN A 163 2.00 -8.05 -15.68
N ALA A 164 2.03 -6.72 -15.88
CA ALA A 164 3.23 -5.92 -15.66
C ALA A 164 3.65 -5.83 -14.18
N PHE A 165 2.78 -6.20 -13.24
CA PHE A 165 3.07 -6.11 -11.81
C PHE A 165 3.68 -7.42 -11.32
N SER A 166 5.00 -7.55 -11.50
CA SER A 166 5.73 -8.80 -11.24
C SER A 166 5.59 -9.32 -9.80
N THR A 167 5.44 -8.43 -8.81
CA THR A 167 5.27 -8.80 -7.41
C THR A 167 3.82 -9.00 -6.98
N LEU A 168 2.84 -8.67 -7.83
CA LEU A 168 1.43 -8.78 -7.48
C LEU A 168 1.06 -10.26 -7.35
N LYS A 169 0.53 -10.61 -6.19
CA LYS A 169 0.18 -11.98 -5.81
C LYS A 169 -1.32 -12.22 -5.79
N ALA A 170 -2.07 -11.22 -5.38
CA ALA A 170 -3.51 -11.29 -5.40
C ALA A 170 -4.15 -9.92 -5.61
N PHE A 171 -5.38 -9.93 -6.12
CA PHE A 171 -6.23 -8.75 -6.04
C PHE A 171 -7.66 -9.11 -5.66
N ILE A 172 -8.36 -8.20 -5.01
CA ILE A 172 -9.77 -8.34 -4.63
C ILE A 172 -10.58 -7.30 -5.40
N ILE A 173 -11.70 -7.72 -5.96
CA ILE A 173 -12.72 -6.80 -6.45
C ILE A 173 -13.98 -6.91 -5.60
N GLN A 174 -14.68 -5.79 -5.44
CA GLN A 174 -16.02 -5.75 -4.86
C GLN A 174 -16.85 -4.67 -5.55
N GLY A 175 -18.06 -5.01 -5.99
CA GLY A 175 -18.95 -4.07 -6.67
C GLY A 175 -18.33 -3.47 -7.94
N CYS A 176 -17.63 -4.30 -8.71
CA CYS A 176 -17.06 -3.95 -10.01
C CYS A 176 -17.78 -4.79 -11.09
N PRO A 177 -18.96 -4.36 -11.56
CA PRO A 177 -19.93 -5.24 -12.24
C PRO A 177 -19.38 -5.94 -13.48
N ARG A 178 -18.55 -5.24 -14.27
CA ARG A 178 -17.92 -5.79 -15.48
C ARG A 178 -16.86 -6.86 -15.21
N LEU A 179 -16.35 -6.92 -13.98
CA LEU A 179 -15.31 -7.86 -13.57
C LEU A 179 -15.88 -9.07 -12.81
N CYS A 180 -17.17 -9.04 -12.46
CA CYS A 180 -17.84 -10.12 -11.73
C CYS A 180 -18.47 -11.17 -12.65
N SER A 181 -18.63 -10.87 -13.95
CA SER A 181 -19.27 -11.78 -14.92
C SER A 181 -18.47 -13.06 -15.12
N LYS A 182 -19.12 -14.10 -15.66
CA LYS A 182 -18.47 -15.38 -15.93
C LYS A 182 -17.35 -15.23 -16.97
N GLU A 183 -17.62 -14.46 -18.02
CA GLU A 183 -16.68 -14.17 -19.11
C GLU A 183 -15.45 -13.43 -18.59
N ALA A 184 -15.64 -12.48 -17.66
CA ALA A 184 -14.53 -11.79 -17.02
C ALA A 184 -13.66 -12.73 -16.18
N ARG A 185 -14.26 -13.71 -15.48
CA ARG A 185 -13.52 -14.74 -14.74
C ARG A 185 -12.73 -15.65 -15.67
N GLU A 186 -13.35 -16.11 -16.75
CA GLU A 186 -12.68 -16.92 -17.78
C GLU A 186 -11.51 -16.15 -18.42
N LEU A 187 -11.66 -14.85 -18.68
CA LEU A 187 -10.56 -14.01 -19.17
C LEU A 187 -9.46 -13.84 -18.13
N ALA A 188 -9.81 -13.64 -16.85
CA ALA A 188 -8.83 -13.55 -15.78
C ALA A 188 -7.97 -14.83 -15.68
N GLU A 189 -8.59 -16.01 -15.84
CA GLU A 189 -7.90 -17.30 -15.88
C GLU A 189 -6.92 -17.42 -17.05
N GLN A 190 -7.29 -16.91 -18.24
CA GLN A 190 -6.37 -16.82 -19.39
C GLN A 190 -5.15 -15.93 -19.10
N HIS A 191 -5.30 -14.93 -18.23
CA HIS A 191 -4.21 -14.09 -17.72
C HIS A 191 -3.50 -14.65 -16.48
N GLY A 192 -3.76 -15.91 -16.11
CA GLY A 192 -3.09 -16.60 -15.00
C GLY A 192 -3.65 -16.29 -13.61
N TRP A 193 -4.89 -15.81 -13.53
CA TRP A 193 -5.56 -15.50 -12.26
C TRP A 193 -6.62 -16.55 -11.90
N GLU A 194 -6.62 -16.99 -10.65
CA GLU A 194 -7.63 -17.90 -10.10
C GLU A 194 -8.70 -17.13 -9.32
N PRO A 195 -9.95 -17.07 -9.81
CA PRO A 195 -11.05 -16.44 -9.10
C PRO A 195 -11.57 -17.33 -7.96
N VAL A 196 -11.71 -16.75 -6.78
CA VAL A 196 -12.30 -17.39 -5.59
C VAL A 196 -13.26 -16.40 -4.94
N VAL A 197 -14.51 -16.81 -4.73
CA VAL A 197 -15.48 -15.99 -3.97
C VAL A 197 -15.08 -16.01 -2.50
N VAL A 198 -14.93 -14.83 -1.92
CA VAL A 198 -14.49 -14.63 -0.53
C VAL A 198 -15.47 -13.74 0.22
N ARG A 199 -15.40 -13.75 1.55
CA ARG A 199 -16.20 -12.88 2.41
C ARG A 199 -15.33 -12.28 3.50
N TYR A 200 -14.57 -11.25 3.12
CA TYR A 200 -13.84 -10.44 4.08
C TYR A 200 -14.75 -9.36 4.66
N SER A 201 -14.71 -9.17 5.97
CA SER A 201 -15.36 -8.04 6.63
C SER A 201 -14.81 -6.71 6.08
N ASP A 202 -15.63 -5.66 6.05
CA ASP A 202 -15.20 -4.29 5.68
C ASP A 202 -14.35 -3.68 6.82
N HIS A 203 -13.17 -4.25 7.01
CA HIS A 203 -12.12 -3.78 7.90
C HIS A 203 -11.09 -2.96 7.11
N SER A 204 -10.11 -2.36 7.80
CA SER A 204 -8.96 -1.73 7.14
C SER A 204 -8.26 -2.74 6.21
N LEU A 205 -7.72 -2.29 5.08
CA LEU A 205 -6.97 -3.15 4.15
C LEU A 205 -5.91 -4.02 4.87
N TYR A 206 -5.19 -3.45 5.83
CA TYR A 206 -4.24 -4.21 6.66
C TYR A 206 -4.86 -5.49 7.27
N ARG A 207 -6.08 -5.38 7.82
CA ARG A 207 -6.78 -6.53 8.42
C ARG A 207 -7.21 -7.52 7.35
N THR A 208 -7.71 -7.05 6.22
CA THR A 208 -8.02 -7.94 5.08
C THR A 208 -6.79 -8.73 4.62
N ILE A 209 -5.61 -8.12 4.59
CA ILE A 209 -4.36 -8.80 4.24
C ILE A 209 -3.99 -9.87 5.28
N VAL A 210 -4.08 -9.55 6.58
CA VAL A 210 -3.82 -10.50 7.67
C VAL A 210 -4.80 -11.68 7.65
N ASP A 211 -6.09 -11.41 7.44
CA ASP A 211 -7.14 -12.43 7.35
C ASP A 211 -6.92 -13.33 6.13
N MET A 212 -6.49 -12.75 5.00
CA MET A 212 -6.13 -13.51 3.79
C MET A 212 -4.95 -14.44 4.04
N GLY A 213 -3.87 -13.95 4.67
CA GLY A 213 -2.70 -14.77 5.01
C GLY A 213 -3.09 -15.98 5.85
N SER A 214 -3.84 -15.72 6.93
CA SER A 214 -4.30 -16.77 7.86
C SER A 214 -5.14 -17.86 7.17
N GLN A 215 -6.02 -17.47 6.25
CA GLN A 215 -6.84 -18.42 5.48
C GLN A 215 -6.01 -19.24 4.48
N LEU A 216 -4.96 -18.65 3.92
CA LEU A 216 -4.20 -19.23 2.83
C LEU A 216 -3.08 -20.16 3.30
N ASP A 217 -2.45 -19.82 4.43
CA ASP A 217 -1.49 -20.68 5.13
C ASP A 217 -2.14 -22.01 5.57
N SER A 218 -3.46 -22.02 5.80
CA SER A 218 -4.20 -23.24 6.11
C SER A 218 -4.52 -24.12 4.89
N GLN A 219 -4.42 -23.59 3.67
CA GLN A 219 -4.80 -24.27 2.43
C GLN A 219 -3.61 -24.69 1.55
N THR A 220 -2.46 -24.02 1.69
CA THR A 220 -1.29 -24.24 0.83
C THR A 220 0.00 -23.95 1.59
N GLN A 221 1.06 -24.74 1.33
CA GLN A 221 2.43 -24.51 1.84
C GLN A 221 3.11 -23.24 1.28
N ASP A 222 2.39 -22.39 0.54
CA ASP A 222 2.93 -21.17 -0.06
C ASP A 222 2.80 -19.98 0.90
N SER A 223 3.54 -20.06 2.01
CA SER A 223 3.56 -19.12 3.15
C SER A 223 4.07 -17.70 2.83
N ARG A 224 4.20 -17.35 1.54
CA ARG A 224 4.91 -16.14 1.08
C ARG A 224 4.00 -15.05 0.53
N LEU A 225 2.70 -15.31 0.39
CA LEU A 225 1.78 -14.40 -0.29
C LEU A 225 1.61 -13.06 0.46
N THR A 226 1.70 -13.07 1.79
CA THR A 226 1.40 -11.89 2.63
C THR A 226 2.46 -11.65 3.70
N CYS A 227 3.76 -11.66 3.37
CA CYS A 227 4.87 -11.35 4.30
C CYS A 227 4.88 -9.89 4.80
N ILE A 228 3.71 -9.34 5.12
CA ILE A 228 3.49 -8.05 5.76
C ILE A 228 4.15 -8.01 7.14
N ASP A 229 4.27 -9.17 7.79
CA ASP A 229 4.82 -9.29 9.15
C ASP A 229 6.35 -9.20 9.24
N SER A 230 7.07 -9.15 8.11
CA SER A 230 8.54 -9.14 8.10
C SER A 230 9.15 -7.78 8.45
N LEU A 231 8.41 -6.70 8.22
CA LEU A 231 8.88 -5.34 8.42
C LEU A 231 7.79 -4.51 9.11
N PRO A 232 8.17 -3.42 9.83
CA PRO A 232 7.18 -2.49 10.35
C PRO A 232 6.29 -1.93 9.22
N VAL A 233 5.03 -1.69 9.52
CA VAL A 233 3.98 -1.34 8.55
C VAL A 233 3.36 0.01 8.91
N VAL A 234 3.34 0.93 7.96
CA VAL A 234 2.45 2.10 8.02
C VAL A 234 1.14 1.73 7.34
N ASP A 235 0.07 1.64 8.13
CA ASP A 235 -1.30 1.48 7.63
C ASP A 235 -1.94 2.85 7.46
N PHE A 236 -2.07 3.28 6.22
CA PHE A 236 -2.59 4.58 5.84
C PHE A 236 -3.99 4.47 5.23
N SER A 237 -4.87 5.37 5.65
CA SER A 237 -6.22 5.45 5.13
C SER A 237 -6.64 6.90 4.93
N LEU A 238 -6.82 7.31 3.68
CA LEU A 238 -7.39 8.60 3.31
C LEU A 238 -8.75 8.39 2.63
N HIS A 239 -9.78 8.25 3.46
CA HIS A 239 -11.14 8.06 2.99
C HIS A 239 -12.14 8.69 3.97
N CYS A 240 -13.22 9.26 3.45
CA CYS A 240 -14.38 9.63 4.27
C CYS A 240 -15.04 8.34 4.81
N ARG A 241 -15.62 8.33 6.01
CA ARG A 241 -16.42 7.16 6.44
C ARG A 241 -17.85 7.42 6.03
N ASN A 242 -18.33 6.76 4.97
CA ASN A 242 -19.77 6.58 4.80
C ASN A 242 -20.13 5.19 5.36
N PRO A 243 -20.92 5.09 6.44
CA PRO A 243 -21.13 3.85 7.20
C PRO A 243 -22.03 2.81 6.48
N LYS A 244 -22.33 2.98 5.20
CA LYS A 244 -23.02 1.94 4.44
C LYS A 244 -22.02 0.87 4.05
N SER A 245 -22.08 -0.22 4.80
CA SER A 245 -21.41 -1.46 4.52
C SER A 245 -21.57 -1.89 3.07
N LEU A 246 -20.49 -2.36 2.47
CA LEU A 246 -20.48 -3.01 1.16
C LEU A 246 -21.14 -4.41 1.17
N TYR A 247 -22.00 -4.71 2.15
CA TYR A 247 -22.55 -6.05 2.40
C TYR A 247 -23.31 -6.72 1.24
N PRO A 248 -23.96 -6.04 0.26
CA PRO A 248 -24.64 -6.77 -0.80
C PRO A 248 -23.70 -7.22 -1.93
N GLU A 249 -22.51 -6.63 -2.07
CA GLU A 249 -21.64 -6.87 -3.22
C GLU A 249 -20.74 -8.09 -3.00
N GLU A 250 -20.76 -9.01 -3.96
CA GLU A 250 -19.86 -10.17 -3.99
C GLU A 250 -18.40 -9.69 -4.00
N GLN A 251 -17.58 -10.33 -3.15
CA GLN A 251 -16.13 -10.12 -3.14
C GLN A 251 -15.48 -11.31 -3.84
N ILE A 252 -14.64 -11.01 -4.84
CA ILE A 252 -13.91 -12.02 -5.59
C ILE A 252 -12.43 -11.74 -5.41
N LEU A 253 -11.72 -12.73 -4.86
CA LEU A 253 -10.27 -12.77 -4.75
C LEU A 253 -9.72 -13.46 -5.99
N PHE A 254 -8.78 -12.82 -6.67
CA PHE A 254 -8.02 -13.39 -7.77
C PHE A 254 -6.60 -13.67 -7.30
N ARG A 255 -6.20 -14.94 -7.30
CA ARG A 255 -4.84 -15.38 -6.91
C ARG A 255 -3.99 -15.64 -8.14
N ARG A 256 -2.72 -15.25 -8.13
CA ARG A 256 -1.82 -15.52 -9.26
C ARG A 256 -1.42 -17.00 -9.28
N LYS A 257 -1.76 -17.76 -10.33
CA LYS A 257 -1.30 -19.15 -10.52
C LYS A 257 0.11 -19.21 -11.11
N TYR A 258 0.34 -18.43 -12.17
CA TYR A 258 1.61 -18.34 -12.88
C TYR A 258 1.70 -16.96 -13.53
N GLN A 259 2.91 -16.52 -13.89
CA GLN A 259 3.06 -15.34 -14.71
C GLN A 259 2.85 -15.73 -16.18
N ALA A 260 1.73 -15.29 -16.77
CA ALA A 260 1.53 -15.43 -18.20
C ALA A 260 2.61 -14.59 -18.93
N PRO A 261 3.24 -15.11 -19.99
CA PRO A 261 4.21 -14.34 -20.77
C PRO A 261 3.54 -13.11 -21.39
N ASP A 262 4.23 -11.97 -21.36
CA ASP A 262 3.71 -10.69 -21.80
C ASP A 262 3.48 -10.69 -23.33
N HIS A 263 2.21 -10.78 -23.76
CA HIS A 263 1.84 -10.57 -25.16
C HIS A 263 2.14 -9.15 -25.67
N LEU A 264 2.24 -8.17 -24.75
CA LEU A 264 2.63 -6.79 -25.07
C LEU A 264 4.14 -6.66 -25.34
N SER A 265 4.97 -7.56 -24.82
CA SER A 265 6.43 -7.57 -25.08
C SER A 265 6.79 -8.16 -26.45
N LEU A 266 5.89 -8.94 -27.04
CA LEU A 266 6.12 -9.62 -28.32
C LEU A 266 5.93 -8.71 -29.55
N GLN A 267 5.27 -7.56 -29.40
CA GLN A 267 5.16 -6.58 -30.50
C GLN A 267 6.41 -5.70 -30.65
N ASP A 268 7.11 -5.40 -29.56
CA ASP A 268 8.33 -4.58 -29.62
C ASP A 268 9.58 -5.38 -30.02
N GLN A 269 9.61 -6.70 -29.78
CA GLN A 269 10.76 -7.54 -30.16
C GLN A 269 10.86 -7.84 -31.68
N LYS A 270 9.81 -7.57 -32.46
CA LYS A 270 9.87 -7.67 -33.93
C LYS A 270 10.41 -6.42 -34.62
N ALA A 271 10.60 -5.31 -33.90
CA ALA A 271 11.07 -4.04 -34.47
C ALA A 271 12.55 -3.73 -34.23
N GLN A 272 13.30 -4.57 -33.48
CA GLN A 272 14.70 -4.30 -33.11
C GLN A 272 15.72 -5.33 -33.59
N LYS A 273 15.37 -6.17 -34.57
CA LYS A 273 16.30 -7.14 -35.18
C LYS A 273 16.77 -6.66 -36.56
N THR A 274 17.40 -5.48 -36.61
CA THR A 274 18.29 -5.04 -37.70
C THR A 274 19.03 -3.77 -37.32
N HIS A 275 20.14 -3.89 -36.58
CA HIS A 275 21.41 -3.26 -36.97
C HIS A 275 22.55 -3.81 -36.09
N ASN A 276 23.54 -4.37 -36.76
CA ASN A 276 24.77 -4.88 -36.17
C ASN A 276 25.78 -3.76 -35.87
N ASP A 277 26.64 -4.09 -34.90
CA ASP A 277 28.09 -3.86 -34.80
C ASP A 277 28.69 -2.45 -34.92
N SER A 278 29.34 -2.01 -33.83
CA SER A 278 30.80 -1.84 -33.84
C SER A 278 31.37 -1.73 -32.41
N ASP A 279 32.43 -2.49 -32.18
CA ASP A 279 33.33 -2.49 -31.02
C ASP A 279 33.93 -1.12 -30.66
N MET A 280 34.11 -0.89 -29.35
CA MET A 280 35.37 -0.36 -28.78
C MET A 280 35.38 -0.51 -27.24
N ALA A 281 36.50 -1.02 -26.74
CA ALA A 281 36.76 -1.40 -25.35
C ALA A 281 37.20 -0.19 -24.47
N PRO A 282 37.34 -0.36 -23.14
CA PRO A 282 36.89 0.61 -22.14
C PRO A 282 37.97 1.58 -21.64
N SER A 283 37.53 2.69 -21.04
CA SER A 283 38.37 3.57 -20.23
C SER A 283 37.71 3.82 -18.85
N LYS A 284 38.40 3.42 -17.77
CA LYS A 284 38.15 3.83 -16.37
C LYS A 284 38.64 5.28 -16.17
N PRO A 285 38.09 6.09 -15.24
CA PRO A 285 38.42 6.06 -13.78
C PRO A 285 37.20 6.49 -12.92
N ASP A 286 37.17 6.67 -11.60
CA ASP A 286 38.04 6.40 -10.44
C ASP A 286 37.10 6.32 -9.22
N LEU A 287 37.32 5.36 -8.32
CA LEU A 287 36.55 5.20 -7.09
C LEU A 287 37.06 6.18 -6.02
N LYS A 288 36.28 7.20 -5.68
CA LYS A 288 36.44 7.94 -4.41
C LYS A 288 35.48 7.41 -3.36
N GLN A 289 35.99 6.51 -2.53
CA GLN A 289 35.38 6.09 -1.27
C GLN A 289 35.42 7.26 -0.27
N ASN A 290 34.25 7.80 0.09
CA ASN A 290 34.13 8.68 1.24
C ASN A 290 33.90 7.83 2.51
N LYS A 291 34.94 7.74 3.33
CA LYS A 291 34.95 7.10 4.64
C LYS A 291 34.10 7.94 5.62
N ARG A 292 32.90 7.48 5.98
CA ARG A 292 32.11 8.08 7.07
C ARG A 292 32.77 7.75 8.41
N VAL A 293 33.18 8.78 9.14
CA VAL A 293 33.62 8.69 10.54
C VAL A 293 32.38 8.46 11.40
N VAL A 294 32.28 7.28 12.00
CA VAL A 294 31.30 6.99 13.05
C VAL A 294 31.73 7.76 14.29
N ARG A 295 30.91 8.73 14.72
CA ARG A 295 30.99 9.26 16.08
C ARG A 295 30.16 8.35 16.97
N GLU A 296 30.82 7.67 17.90
CA GLU A 296 30.17 7.06 19.05
C GLU A 296 29.42 8.15 19.82
N SER A 297 28.11 7.96 20.00
CA SER A 297 27.34 8.79 20.91
C SER A 297 26.44 7.93 21.77
N CYS A 298 26.85 7.83 23.03
CA CYS A 298 26.05 7.72 24.25
C CYS A 298 24.94 6.65 24.22
N THR A 299 25.32 5.46 24.68
CA THR A 299 24.44 4.41 25.23
C THR A 299 23.66 4.92 26.44
N LYS A 300 22.74 5.86 26.23
CA LYS A 300 21.59 6.01 27.11
C LYS A 300 20.61 4.91 26.71
N ASP A 301 20.19 4.16 27.72
CA ASP A 301 19.64 2.82 27.64
C ASP A 301 18.64 2.65 26.49
N MET A 302 19.06 1.96 25.43
CA MET A 302 18.23 1.62 24.26
C MET A 302 16.94 0.93 24.70
N LYS A 303 17.03 0.18 25.80
CA LYS A 303 15.90 -0.49 26.44
C LYS A 303 14.84 0.51 26.92
N ASP A 304 15.25 1.63 27.52
CA ASP A 304 14.31 2.67 28.01
C ASP A 304 13.59 3.41 26.87
N LEU A 305 14.25 3.58 25.72
CA LEU A 305 13.62 4.17 24.53
C LEU A 305 12.62 3.21 23.87
N LEU A 306 12.92 1.92 23.85
CA LEU A 306 12.06 0.87 23.30
C LEU A 306 10.89 0.53 24.26
N ASP A 307 11.10 0.59 25.58
CA ASP A 307 10.09 0.30 26.59
C ASP A 307 8.94 1.31 26.60
N GLN A 308 9.18 2.54 26.11
CA GLN A 308 8.11 3.54 25.87
C GLN A 308 7.08 3.11 24.81
N PHE A 309 7.37 2.07 24.04
CA PHE A 309 6.50 1.53 22.98
C PHE A 309 5.81 0.23 23.38
N LYS A 310 6.17 -0.39 24.51
CA LYS A 310 5.59 -1.66 24.97
C LYS A 310 4.15 -1.55 25.50
N TYR A 311 3.61 -0.34 25.63
CA TYR A 311 2.24 -0.13 26.09
C TYR A 311 1.33 0.23 24.91
N ASP A 312 0.70 -0.82 24.37
CA ASP A 312 -0.65 -0.89 23.78
C ASP A 312 -0.69 -2.02 22.72
N SER A 313 -0.67 -3.28 23.18
CA SER A 313 -1.37 -4.36 22.46
C SER A 313 -2.65 -4.67 23.25
N PRO A 314 -3.78 -4.96 22.58
CA PRO A 314 -4.96 -5.46 23.27
C PRO A 314 -4.66 -6.74 24.07
#